data_AF-A0A920B7J0-F1
#
_entry.id   AF-A0A920B7J0-F1
#
_cell.length_a   1.000
_cell.length_b   1.000
_cell.length_c   1.000
_cell.angle_alpha   90.00
_cell.angle_beta   90.00
_cell.angle_gamma   90.00
#
_symmetry.space_group_name_H-M   'P 1'
#
loop_
_entity.id
_entity.type
_entity.pdbx_description
1 polymer ?
#
loop_
_entity_poly.entity_id
_entity_poly.type
_entity_poly.pdbx_seq_one_letter_code
_entity_poly.pdbx_strand_id
1 'polypeptide(L)'
;MQKFSVDTGTLFTINTKTKKLYSGDDEIMDISSSFTPQKMEFMRAGGSYQIVFGKKLQTFAASTLKMDIPKVFAPFKEISNKNQGLTAVEKIFNKNALGTSGKILHAGSYTRVKVNIVGSQDTTGLMTSQELEMMAAKVISPTIDGAYQSGCHTASVWDIASQENIPKLMRFMNDFGLITGRDPNNKYHPLTDVIHKVLNDLTVDDWSIIIGGDSHTRMSKGVAFGADSGTVALALATGEASMPIPESVKVTFKGNMQDHMDFRDVVHATQAQMLKRIWWRECISR
;
A
#
# COMPACT_ATOMS: atom_id res chain seq x y z
N MET A 1 -11.78 12.75 -29.73
CA MET A 1 -10.87 12.21 -30.76
C MET A 1 -9.73 11.49 -30.07
N GLN A 2 -9.49 10.23 -30.41
CA GLN A 2 -8.31 9.48 -29.97
C GLN A 2 -7.09 10.03 -30.72
N LYS A 3 -6.11 10.61 -30.00
CA LYS A 3 -4.97 11.29 -30.62
C LYS A 3 -3.95 10.34 -31.25
N PHE A 4 -3.92 9.08 -30.81
CA PHE A 4 -3.07 8.00 -31.30
C PHE A 4 -3.62 6.64 -30.83
N SER A 5 -3.30 5.55 -31.53
CA SER A 5 -3.56 4.18 -31.07
C SER A 5 -2.27 3.54 -30.57
N VAL A 6 -2.38 2.62 -29.62
CA VAL A 6 -1.27 1.80 -29.12
C VAL A 6 -1.53 0.38 -29.58
N ASP A 7 -1.22 0.12 -30.85
CA ASP A 7 -1.41 -1.19 -31.47
C ASP A 7 -0.15 -2.03 -31.32
N THR A 8 -0.30 -3.35 -31.37
CA THR A 8 0.85 -4.26 -31.33
C THR A 8 1.80 -3.95 -32.49
N GLY A 9 3.07 -3.68 -32.18
CA GLY A 9 4.10 -3.33 -33.16
C GLY A 9 4.26 -1.82 -33.39
N THR A 10 3.42 -0.97 -32.82
CA THR A 10 3.64 0.49 -32.86
C THR A 10 4.89 0.86 -32.06
N LEU A 11 5.81 1.59 -32.71
CA LEU A 11 7.03 2.09 -32.07
C LEU A 11 6.80 3.49 -31.50
N PHE A 12 6.98 3.63 -30.19
CA PHE A 12 6.99 4.92 -29.52
C PHE A 12 8.35 5.19 -28.89
N THR A 13 8.76 6.46 -28.91
CA THR A 13 9.94 6.93 -28.19
C THR A 13 9.51 7.72 -26.96
N ILE A 14 9.86 7.23 -25.77
CA ILE A 14 9.68 7.94 -24.50
C ILE A 14 10.95 8.73 -24.24
N ASN A 15 10.89 10.06 -24.41
CA ASN A 15 12.01 10.93 -24.09
C ASN A 15 11.93 11.36 -22.62
N THR A 16 12.77 10.77 -21.77
CA THR A 16 12.79 11.04 -20.32
C THR A 16 13.40 12.41 -19.96
N LYS A 17 14.14 13.04 -20.88
CA LYS A 17 14.72 14.38 -20.68
C LYS A 17 13.69 15.47 -20.94
N THR A 18 13.00 15.41 -22.08
CA THR A 18 11.94 16.37 -22.45
C THR A 18 10.59 15.99 -21.85
N LYS A 19 10.44 14.76 -21.34
CA LYS A 19 9.21 14.18 -20.77
C LYS A 19 8.06 14.17 -21.77
N LYS A 20 8.38 13.80 -23.01
CA LYS A 20 7.46 13.73 -24.15
C LYS A 20 7.40 12.32 -24.73
N LEU A 21 6.25 11.96 -25.27
CA LEU A 21 6.02 10.76 -26.05
C LEU A 21 6.04 11.10 -27.54
N TYR A 22 6.82 10.35 -28.33
CA TYR A 22 6.92 10.52 -29.78
C TYR A 22 6.51 9.27 -30.54
N SER A 23 5.98 9.46 -31.75
CA SER A 23 5.78 8.42 -32.77
C SER A 23 6.56 8.82 -34.01
N GLY A 24 7.68 8.15 -34.29
CA GLY A 24 8.67 8.69 -35.24
C GLY A 24 9.22 10.02 -34.73
N ASP A 25 9.12 11.07 -35.54
CA ASP A 25 9.56 12.43 -35.20
C ASP A 25 8.46 13.31 -34.57
N ASP A 26 7.21 12.84 -34.58
CA ASP A 26 6.06 13.63 -34.12
C ASP A 26 5.89 13.56 -32.59
N GLU A 27 5.81 14.71 -31.92
CA GLU A 27 5.41 14.79 -30.51
C GLU A 27 3.91 14.53 -30.36
N ILE A 28 3.55 13.47 -29.63
CA ILE A 28 2.17 13.02 -29.48
C ILE A 28 1.55 13.49 -28.16
N MET A 29 2.32 13.47 -27.06
CA MET A 29 1.80 13.79 -25.74
C MET A 29 2.86 14.23 -24.73
N ASP A 30 2.48 15.17 -23.87
CA ASP A 30 3.20 15.47 -22.63
C ASP A 30 2.97 14.37 -21.59
N ILE A 31 4.06 13.77 -21.10
CA ILE A 31 4.02 12.68 -20.12
C ILE A 31 4.72 13.07 -18.82
N SER A 32 4.90 14.37 -18.57
CA SER A 32 5.65 14.89 -17.43
C SER A 32 5.08 14.50 -16.07
N SER A 33 3.76 14.27 -15.98
CA SER A 33 3.07 13.77 -14.79
C SER A 33 3.54 12.36 -14.35
N SER A 34 4.05 11.56 -15.29
CA SER A 34 4.65 10.25 -15.01
C SER A 34 6.09 10.34 -14.49
N PHE A 35 6.76 11.49 -14.63
CA PHE A 35 8.16 11.73 -14.24
C PHE A 35 8.27 12.71 -13.07
N THR A 36 7.56 12.41 -11.98
CA THR A 36 7.73 13.11 -10.69
C THR A 36 9.17 12.98 -10.19
N PRO A 37 9.70 13.94 -9.41
CA PRO A 37 11.06 13.86 -8.88
C PRO A 37 11.39 12.52 -8.21
N GLN A 38 10.47 11.96 -7.44
CA GLN A 38 10.65 10.68 -6.73
C GLN A 38 10.76 9.49 -7.70
N LYS A 39 9.87 9.42 -8.71
CA LYS A 39 9.97 8.39 -9.76
C LYS A 39 11.29 8.49 -10.54
N MET A 40 11.79 9.71 -10.77
CA MET A 40 13.11 9.90 -11.39
C MET A 40 14.25 9.37 -10.50
N GLU A 41 14.15 9.51 -9.18
CA GLU A 41 15.11 8.90 -8.25
C GLU A 41 15.08 7.37 -8.35
N PHE A 42 13.89 6.77 -8.32
CA PHE A 42 13.76 5.31 -8.44
C PHE A 42 14.33 4.79 -9.74
N MET A 43 14.07 5.46 -10.87
CA MET A 43 14.64 5.09 -12.17
C MET A 43 16.17 5.21 -12.18
N ARG A 44 16.73 6.28 -11.60
CA ARG A 44 18.20 6.45 -11.51
C ARG A 44 18.86 5.43 -10.60
N ALA A 45 18.19 5.04 -9.51
CA ALA A 45 18.67 4.04 -8.56
C ALA A 45 18.41 2.59 -9.01
N GLY A 46 17.68 2.39 -10.13
CA GLY A 46 17.29 1.05 -10.59
C GLY A 46 16.26 0.34 -9.71
N GLY A 47 15.61 1.06 -8.79
CA GLY A 47 14.65 0.49 -7.84
C GLY A 47 14.26 1.45 -6.72
N SER A 48 13.23 1.09 -5.95
CA SER A 48 12.74 1.92 -4.84
C SER A 48 13.55 1.72 -3.55
N TYR A 49 14.11 0.54 -3.31
CA TYR A 49 14.69 0.15 -2.01
C TYR A 49 15.82 1.07 -1.55
N GLN A 50 16.80 1.32 -2.42
CA GLN A 50 17.94 2.20 -2.10
C GLN A 50 17.49 3.60 -1.68
N ILE A 51 16.46 4.14 -2.37
CA ILE A 51 15.92 5.46 -2.06
C ILE A 51 15.12 5.44 -0.74
N VAL A 52 14.33 4.40 -0.49
CA VAL A 52 13.53 4.28 0.75
C VAL A 52 14.45 4.13 1.97
N PHE A 53 15.41 3.19 1.95
CA PHE A 53 16.38 3.01 3.03
C PHE A 53 17.28 4.23 3.20
N GLY A 54 17.73 4.85 2.11
CA GLY A 54 18.51 6.07 2.14
C GLY A 54 17.77 7.23 2.82
N LYS A 55 16.50 7.46 2.47
CA LYS A 55 15.65 8.48 3.12
C LYS A 55 15.43 8.18 4.60
N LYS A 56 15.21 6.91 4.96
CA LYS A 56 15.06 6.50 6.38
C LYS A 56 16.33 6.77 7.17
N LEU A 57 17.48 6.30 6.69
CA LEU A 57 18.79 6.51 7.31
C LEU A 57 19.09 8.00 7.48
N GLN A 58 18.82 8.80 6.45
CA GLN A 58 19.00 10.24 6.51
C GLN A 58 18.13 10.89 7.59
N THR A 59 16.84 10.53 7.65
CA THR A 59 15.92 11.08 8.66
C THR A 59 16.33 10.69 10.07
N PHE A 60 16.72 9.42 10.25
CA PHE A 60 17.20 8.90 11.53
C PHE A 60 18.47 9.61 11.99
N ALA A 61 19.47 9.75 11.10
CA ALA A 61 20.73 10.42 11.41
C ALA A 61 20.50 11.89 11.75
N ALA A 62 19.72 12.62 10.95
CA ALA A 62 19.41 14.02 11.20
C ALA A 62 18.71 14.22 12.55
N SER A 63 17.72 13.37 12.86
CA SER A 63 17.00 13.39 14.15
C SER A 63 17.91 13.09 15.33
N THR A 64 18.79 12.08 15.19
CA THR A 64 19.75 11.67 16.22
C THR A 64 20.76 12.77 16.52
N LEU A 65 21.25 13.43 15.46
CA LEU A 65 22.20 14.54 15.55
C LEU A 65 21.54 15.88 15.90
N LYS A 66 20.20 15.92 16.02
CA LYS A 66 19.40 17.14 16.27
C LYS A 66 19.69 18.24 15.24
N MET A 67 19.78 17.86 13.97
CA MET A 67 20.00 18.78 12.86
C MET A 67 18.87 18.71 11.84
N ASP A 68 18.77 19.74 10.99
CA ASP A 68 17.86 19.73 9.86
C ASP A 68 18.23 18.65 8.85
N ILE A 69 17.21 18.04 8.23
CA ILE A 69 17.41 17.01 7.21
C ILE A 69 18.08 17.66 5.97
N PRO A 70 19.28 17.21 5.56
CA PRO A 70 19.94 17.79 4.40
C PRO A 70 19.18 17.48 3.10
N LYS A 71 19.26 18.35 2.09
CA LYS A 71 18.58 18.14 0.80
C LYS A 71 19.41 17.24 -0.14
N VAL A 72 19.48 15.94 0.19
CA VAL A 72 20.14 14.92 -0.65
C VAL A 72 19.15 14.26 -1.60
N PHE A 73 17.99 13.86 -1.07
CA PHE A 73 16.92 13.28 -1.88
C PHE A 73 15.86 14.32 -2.25
N ALA A 74 15.10 14.01 -3.30
CA ALA A 74 13.95 14.80 -3.71
C ALA A 74 12.93 14.85 -2.56
N PRO A 75 12.51 16.06 -2.15
CA PRO A 75 11.54 16.23 -1.07
C PRO A 75 10.21 15.62 -1.49
N PHE A 76 9.43 15.21 -0.50
CA PHE A 76 8.07 14.75 -0.69
C PHE A 76 7.19 15.85 -1.29
N LYS A 77 6.23 15.46 -2.15
CA LYS A 77 5.22 16.40 -2.64
C LYS A 77 4.25 16.65 -1.49
N GLU A 78 4.28 17.83 -0.90
CA GLU A 78 3.35 18.22 0.17
C GLU A 78 2.32 19.22 -0.36
N ILE A 79 1.05 18.84 -0.29
CA ILE A 79 -0.09 19.70 -0.62
C ILE A 79 -0.74 20.11 0.70
N SER A 80 -0.87 21.41 0.92
CA SER A 80 -1.52 21.96 2.11
C SER A 80 -2.44 23.11 1.70
N ASN A 81 -3.72 22.98 2.03
CA ASN A 81 -4.75 23.96 1.68
C ASN A 81 -5.20 24.70 2.94
N LYS A 82 -4.99 26.02 2.97
CA LYS A 82 -5.38 26.85 4.11
C LYS A 82 -6.91 26.85 4.25
N ASN A 83 -7.41 26.74 5.49
CA ASN A 83 -8.83 26.75 5.84
C ASN A 83 -9.67 25.57 5.29
N GLN A 84 -9.04 24.51 4.78
CA GLN A 84 -9.74 23.29 4.38
C GLN A 84 -9.76 22.30 5.56
N GLY A 85 -10.92 21.67 5.80
CA GLY A 85 -11.03 20.58 6.77
C GLY A 85 -10.45 19.26 6.25
N LEU A 86 -10.14 18.33 7.16
CA LEU A 86 -9.57 17.03 6.81
C LEU A 86 -10.63 15.94 6.76
N THR A 87 -10.54 15.09 5.74
CA THR A 87 -11.19 13.78 5.68
C THR A 87 -10.65 12.85 6.77
N ALA A 88 -11.36 11.76 7.06
CA ALA A 88 -10.88 10.76 8.03
C ALA A 88 -9.52 10.18 7.61
N VAL A 89 -9.36 9.87 6.31
CA VAL A 89 -8.10 9.34 5.78
C VAL A 89 -6.97 10.36 5.93
N GLU A 90 -7.18 11.63 5.56
CA GLU A 90 -6.16 12.67 5.74
C GLU A 90 -5.75 12.83 7.21
N LYS A 91 -6.70 12.75 8.15
CA LYS A 91 -6.38 12.80 9.60
C LYS A 91 -5.46 11.65 10.01
N ILE A 92 -5.78 10.42 9.58
CA ILE A 92 -4.96 9.23 9.89
C ILE A 92 -3.57 9.36 9.27
N PHE A 93 -3.46 9.82 8.02
CA PHE A 93 -2.17 10.04 7.36
C PHE A 93 -1.35 11.12 8.06
N ASN A 94 -1.94 12.25 8.43
CA ASN A 94 -1.22 13.31 9.13
C ASN A 94 -0.71 12.86 10.50
N LYS A 95 -1.49 12.06 11.25
CA LYS A 95 -1.05 11.52 12.54
C LYS A 95 0.16 10.59 12.41
N ASN A 96 0.23 9.82 11.32
CA ASN A 96 1.28 8.83 11.09
C ASN A 96 2.41 9.32 10.18
N ALA A 97 2.39 10.59 9.73
CA ALA A 97 3.37 11.10 8.78
C ALA A 97 4.77 11.27 9.39
N LEU A 98 5.80 10.94 8.61
CA LEU A 98 7.20 10.96 9.02
C LEU A 98 8.02 11.84 8.08
N GLY A 99 8.94 12.63 8.64
CA GLY A 99 9.88 13.45 7.87
C GLY A 99 9.20 14.52 7.00
N THR A 100 8.06 15.05 7.45
CA THR A 100 7.34 16.14 6.77
C THR A 100 7.84 17.50 7.23
N SER A 101 7.45 18.56 6.51
CA SER A 101 7.74 19.95 6.93
C SER A 101 6.93 20.43 8.15
N GLY A 102 6.09 19.57 8.73
CA GLY A 102 5.15 19.94 9.81
C GLY A 102 3.83 20.55 9.33
N LYS A 103 3.65 20.71 8.02
CA LYS A 103 2.38 21.17 7.44
C LYS A 103 1.29 20.10 7.54
N ILE A 104 0.04 20.57 7.61
CA ILE A 104 -1.13 19.71 7.43
C ILE A 104 -1.22 19.27 5.96
N LEU A 105 -1.09 17.98 5.72
CA LEU A 105 -1.09 17.37 4.40
C LEU A 105 -2.51 17.04 3.94
N HIS A 106 -2.78 17.29 2.66
CA HIS A 106 -4.04 16.96 1.99
C HIS A 106 -3.84 15.91 0.90
N ALA A 107 -4.93 15.36 0.38
CA ALA A 107 -4.94 14.41 -0.72
C ALA A 107 -4.04 14.85 -1.89
N GLY A 108 -3.35 13.88 -2.51
CA GLY A 108 -2.36 14.11 -3.57
C GLY A 108 -0.96 14.49 -3.06
N SER A 109 -0.79 14.72 -1.75
CA SER A 109 0.53 14.69 -1.12
C SER A 109 1.12 13.28 -1.22
N TYR A 110 2.43 13.17 -1.39
CA TYR A 110 3.14 11.89 -1.34
C TYR A 110 4.04 11.88 -0.12
N THR A 111 3.75 11.04 0.87
CA THR A 111 4.36 11.11 2.20
C THR A 111 4.84 9.74 2.68
N ARG A 112 5.82 9.74 3.59
CA ARG A 112 6.23 8.55 4.33
C ARG A 112 5.39 8.46 5.59
N VAL A 113 4.85 7.29 5.88
CA VAL A 113 3.99 7.06 7.05
C VAL A 113 4.49 5.90 7.89
N LYS A 114 4.28 5.97 9.20
CA LYS A 114 4.38 4.80 10.09
C LYS A 114 3.33 3.78 9.68
N VAL A 115 3.73 2.52 9.58
CA VAL A 115 2.84 1.36 9.43
C VAL A 115 2.69 0.69 10.78
N ASN A 116 1.45 0.42 11.18
CA ASN A 116 1.11 -0.12 12.48
C ASN A 116 0.93 -1.63 12.44
N ILE A 117 0.16 -2.12 11.47
CA ILE A 117 -0.16 -3.54 11.32
C ILE A 117 0.25 -4.01 9.92
N VAL A 118 0.84 -5.21 9.83
CA VAL A 118 1.18 -5.83 8.55
C VAL A 118 0.59 -7.22 8.38
N GLY A 119 -0.07 -7.45 7.26
CA GLY A 119 -0.63 -8.75 6.88
C GLY A 119 0.13 -9.43 5.75
N SER A 120 0.32 -10.73 5.84
CA SER A 120 0.84 -11.57 4.77
C SER A 120 0.04 -12.87 4.67
N GLN A 121 -0.18 -13.37 3.45
CA GLN A 121 -0.86 -14.64 3.20
C GLN A 121 0.06 -15.62 2.49
N ASP A 122 -0.36 -16.87 2.35
CA ASP A 122 0.47 -17.99 1.96
C ASP A 122 0.79 -18.09 0.46
N THR A 123 0.03 -17.42 -0.40
CA THR A 123 0.32 -17.33 -1.85
C THR A 123 1.26 -16.18 -2.20
N THR A 124 1.29 -15.10 -1.42
CA THR A 124 2.20 -13.96 -1.58
C THR A 124 3.36 -13.96 -0.59
N GLY A 125 3.25 -14.72 0.49
CA GLY A 125 4.20 -14.75 1.60
C GLY A 125 5.57 -15.28 1.21
N LEU A 126 5.64 -16.28 0.32
CA LEU A 126 6.92 -16.78 -0.21
C LEU A 126 7.69 -15.70 -1.00
N MET A 127 6.98 -14.93 -1.82
CA MET A 127 7.59 -13.77 -2.50
C MET A 127 8.00 -12.71 -1.47
N THR A 128 7.17 -12.48 -0.45
CA THR A 128 7.48 -11.53 0.63
C THR A 128 8.73 -11.94 1.42
N SER A 129 8.92 -13.24 1.71
CA SER A 129 10.14 -13.72 2.37
C SER A 129 11.38 -13.53 1.48
N GLN A 130 11.26 -13.76 0.17
CA GLN A 130 12.37 -13.52 -0.76
C GLN A 130 12.76 -12.04 -0.80
N GLU A 131 11.78 -11.13 -0.77
CA GLU A 131 12.04 -9.69 -0.69
C GLU A 131 12.74 -9.31 0.63
N LEU A 132 12.32 -9.89 1.76
CA LEU A 132 12.99 -9.71 3.05
C LEU A 132 14.44 -10.22 3.04
N GLU A 133 14.69 -11.38 2.43
CA GLU A 133 16.03 -11.95 2.24
C GLU A 133 16.91 -11.05 1.39
N MET A 134 16.39 -10.54 0.26
CA MET A 134 17.11 -9.62 -0.63
C MET A 134 17.49 -8.31 0.07
N MET A 135 16.73 -7.89 1.08
CA MET A 135 17.03 -6.71 1.90
C MET A 135 17.94 -7.02 3.10
N ALA A 136 18.36 -8.28 3.29
CA ALA A 136 19.04 -8.76 4.50
C ALA A 136 18.29 -8.42 5.80
N ALA A 137 16.97 -8.30 5.73
CA ALA A 137 16.13 -8.07 6.90
C ALA A 137 15.98 -9.39 7.66
N LYS A 138 16.36 -9.38 8.95
CA LYS A 138 16.32 -10.58 9.80
C LYS A 138 15.21 -10.58 10.83
N VAL A 139 14.75 -9.39 11.22
CA VAL A 139 13.72 -9.20 12.24
C VAL A 139 12.77 -8.10 11.81
N ILE A 140 11.52 -8.25 12.22
CA ILE A 140 10.49 -7.25 12.04
C ILE A 140 10.87 -5.93 12.72
N SER A 141 10.48 -4.82 12.10
CA SER A 141 10.71 -3.49 12.66
C SER A 141 10.06 -3.37 14.05
N PRO A 142 10.79 -2.86 15.07
CA PRO A 142 10.25 -2.71 16.42
C PRO A 142 9.17 -1.63 16.53
N THR A 143 8.93 -0.86 15.46
CA THR A 143 7.89 0.16 15.42
C THR A 143 6.54 -0.38 14.95
N ILE A 144 6.47 -1.62 14.45
CA ILE A 144 5.22 -2.29 14.08
C ILE A 144 4.54 -2.78 15.35
N ASP A 145 3.25 -2.51 15.47
CA ASP A 145 2.45 -2.87 16.64
C ASP A 145 2.02 -4.36 16.57
N GLY A 146 1.88 -4.92 15.36
CA GLY A 146 1.64 -6.35 15.15
C GLY A 146 1.72 -6.76 13.68
N ALA A 147 2.08 -8.03 13.41
CA ALA A 147 2.06 -8.57 12.06
C ALA A 147 1.68 -10.06 12.04
N TYR A 148 1.00 -10.46 10.97
CA TYR A 148 0.42 -11.80 10.85
C TYR A 148 0.65 -12.41 9.48
N GLN A 149 1.20 -13.63 9.47
CA GLN A 149 1.31 -14.50 8.29
C GLN A 149 0.24 -15.60 8.36
N SER A 150 -0.76 -15.55 7.49
CA SER A 150 -1.78 -16.61 7.40
C SER A 150 -1.34 -17.78 6.52
N GLY A 151 -2.03 -18.92 6.68
CA GLY A 151 -1.92 -20.11 5.82
C GLY A 151 -3.26 -20.50 5.21
N CYS A 152 -4.06 -19.52 4.79
CA CYS A 152 -5.49 -19.69 4.54
C CYS A 152 -5.85 -20.08 3.09
N HIS A 153 -5.03 -19.73 2.09
CA HIS A 153 -5.37 -19.96 0.68
C HIS A 153 -5.03 -21.37 0.21
N THR A 154 -4.00 -22.00 0.80
CA THR A 154 -3.55 -23.35 0.46
C THR A 154 -4.04 -24.39 1.47
N ALA A 155 -4.75 -23.98 2.53
CA ALA A 155 -5.26 -24.88 3.57
C ALA A 155 -6.20 -25.97 3.03
N SER A 156 -7.05 -25.63 2.05
CA SER A 156 -7.98 -26.57 1.42
C SER A 156 -7.35 -27.33 0.24
N VAL A 157 -6.20 -26.88 -0.26
CA VAL A 157 -5.48 -27.45 -1.41
C VAL A 157 -4.05 -27.78 -0.98
N TRP A 158 -3.92 -28.82 -0.15
CA TRP A 158 -2.67 -29.22 0.48
C TRP A 158 -1.83 -30.17 -0.41
N ASP A 159 -1.43 -29.68 -1.57
CA ASP A 159 -0.62 -30.41 -2.55
C ASP A 159 0.86 -30.56 -2.13
N ILE A 160 1.65 -31.26 -2.95
CA ILE A 160 3.08 -31.53 -2.68
C ILE A 160 3.86 -30.20 -2.55
N ALA A 161 3.57 -29.22 -3.40
CA ALA A 161 4.22 -27.91 -3.35
C ALA A 161 3.89 -27.15 -2.05
N SER A 162 2.63 -27.20 -1.59
CA SER A 162 2.21 -26.56 -0.34
C SER A 162 2.80 -27.27 0.87
N GLN A 163 2.86 -28.60 0.86
CA GLN A 163 3.51 -29.41 1.89
C GLN A 163 5.00 -29.05 2.06
N GLU A 164 5.68 -28.74 0.95
CA GLU A 164 7.08 -28.32 0.99
C GLU A 164 7.24 -26.85 1.41
N ASN A 165 6.45 -25.94 0.83
CA ASN A 165 6.71 -24.51 0.94
C ASN A 165 6.07 -23.85 2.16
N ILE A 166 4.87 -24.26 2.57
CA ILE A 166 4.17 -23.61 3.68
C ILE A 166 4.89 -23.78 5.01
N PRO A 167 5.44 -24.96 5.38
CA PRO A 167 6.23 -25.07 6.59
C PRO A 167 7.49 -24.20 6.58
N LYS A 168 8.14 -24.04 5.41
CA LYS A 168 9.30 -23.14 5.24
C LYS A 168 8.89 -21.69 5.45
N LEU A 169 7.79 -21.26 4.83
CA LEU A 169 7.24 -19.92 4.99
C LEU A 169 6.88 -19.61 6.45
N MET A 170 6.15 -20.51 7.11
CA MET A 170 5.73 -20.32 8.50
C MET A 170 6.94 -20.24 9.44
N ARG A 171 7.96 -21.07 9.21
CA ARG A 171 9.21 -20.99 9.97
C ARG A 171 9.91 -19.65 9.75
N PHE A 172 10.12 -19.27 8.49
CA PHE A 172 10.78 -18.01 8.14
C PHE A 172 10.08 -16.81 8.76
N MET A 173 8.76 -16.70 8.59
CA MET A 173 7.98 -15.56 9.08
C MET A 173 7.92 -15.54 10.62
N ASN A 174 7.87 -16.71 11.27
CA ASN A 174 7.94 -16.78 12.73
C ASN A 174 9.32 -16.36 13.27
N ASP A 175 10.41 -16.87 12.67
CA ASP A 175 11.78 -16.51 13.03
C ASP A 175 12.04 -15.00 12.81
N PHE A 176 11.43 -14.42 11.76
CA PHE A 176 11.47 -12.98 11.49
C PHE A 176 10.67 -12.17 12.52
N GLY A 177 9.73 -12.78 13.24
CA GLY A 177 8.98 -12.17 14.35
C GLY A 177 7.48 -11.95 14.10
N LEU A 178 6.89 -12.55 13.07
CA LEU A 178 5.45 -12.51 12.84
C LEU A 178 4.72 -13.56 13.69
N ILE A 179 3.48 -13.24 14.05
CA ILE A 179 2.51 -14.27 14.43
C ILE A 179 2.19 -15.07 13.16
N THR A 180 2.19 -16.40 13.25
CA THR A 180 1.95 -17.26 12.09
C THR A 180 0.67 -18.05 12.28
N GLY A 181 -0.04 -18.32 11.18
CA GLY A 181 -1.27 -19.10 11.21
C GLY A 181 -1.01 -20.56 11.60
N ARG A 182 0.23 -21.01 11.50
CA ARG A 182 0.70 -22.29 12.04
C ARG A 182 2.02 -22.05 12.76
N ASP A 183 2.07 -22.42 14.04
CA ASP A 183 3.33 -22.39 14.77
C ASP A 183 4.29 -23.45 14.21
N PRO A 184 5.53 -23.11 13.83
CA PRO A 184 6.47 -24.09 13.28
C PRO A 184 6.85 -25.18 14.30
N ASN A 185 6.63 -24.95 15.60
CA ASN A 185 6.89 -25.90 16.68
C ASN A 185 5.60 -26.48 17.30
N ASN A 186 4.44 -26.26 16.67
CA ASN A 186 3.12 -26.69 17.15
C ASN A 186 2.77 -26.22 18.58
N LYS A 187 3.27 -25.07 19.03
CA LYS A 187 2.99 -24.52 20.36
C LYS A 187 1.54 -24.07 20.56
N TYR A 188 0.85 -23.74 19.47
CA TYR A 188 -0.57 -23.39 19.48
C TYR A 188 -1.28 -24.02 18.29
N HIS A 189 -2.60 -24.18 18.41
CA HIS A 189 -3.44 -24.70 17.35
C HIS A 189 -3.38 -23.80 16.11
N PRO A 190 -3.35 -24.38 14.89
CA PRO A 190 -3.44 -23.62 13.66
C PRO A 190 -4.61 -22.63 13.64
N LEU A 191 -4.31 -21.37 13.34
CA LEU A 191 -5.29 -20.34 13.03
C LEU A 191 -5.70 -20.55 11.56
N THR A 192 -6.74 -21.35 11.34
CA THR A 192 -7.22 -21.74 10.00
C THR A 192 -8.16 -20.71 9.37
N ASP A 193 -8.39 -19.59 10.03
CA ASP A 193 -9.25 -18.52 9.52
C ASP A 193 -8.62 -17.74 8.36
N VAL A 194 -9.49 -17.15 7.54
CA VAL A 194 -9.11 -16.22 6.48
C VAL A 194 -8.31 -15.07 7.08
N ILE A 195 -7.20 -14.69 6.42
CA ILE A 195 -6.28 -13.62 6.86
C ILE A 195 -6.98 -12.38 7.41
N HIS A 196 -7.98 -11.88 6.68
CA HIS A 196 -8.66 -10.62 7.00
C HIS A 196 -9.50 -10.70 8.26
N LYS A 197 -9.99 -11.88 8.65
CA LYS A 197 -10.69 -12.06 9.92
C LYS A 197 -9.73 -11.85 11.09
N VAL A 198 -8.59 -12.54 11.06
CA VAL A 198 -7.55 -12.43 12.10
C VAL A 198 -6.96 -11.02 12.15
N LEU A 199 -6.69 -10.41 11.00
CA LEU A 199 -6.18 -9.02 10.95
C LEU A 199 -7.18 -8.01 11.50
N ASN A 200 -8.49 -8.22 11.32
CA ASN A 200 -9.51 -7.37 11.94
C ASN A 200 -9.51 -7.47 13.47
N ASP A 201 -9.20 -8.65 14.03
CA ASP A 201 -9.10 -8.83 15.47
C ASP A 201 -7.79 -8.25 16.05
N LEU A 202 -6.70 -8.28 15.27
CA LEU A 202 -5.41 -7.68 15.65
C LEU A 202 -5.41 -6.15 15.52
N THR A 203 -6.18 -5.59 14.58
CA THR A 203 -6.24 -4.14 14.36
C THR A 203 -7.20 -3.50 15.36
N VAL A 204 -6.65 -2.98 16.46
CA VAL A 204 -7.49 -2.43 17.55
C VAL A 204 -7.70 -0.92 17.50
N ASP A 205 -6.76 -0.15 16.91
CA ASP A 205 -6.75 1.31 16.89
C ASP A 205 -7.30 1.90 15.57
N ASP A 206 -8.27 2.82 15.68
CA ASP A 206 -8.89 3.55 14.56
C ASP A 206 -7.94 4.49 13.81
N TRP A 207 -6.74 4.72 14.36
CA TRP A 207 -5.71 5.56 13.77
C TRP A 207 -4.60 4.77 13.08
N SER A 208 -4.72 3.45 12.99
CA SER A 208 -3.71 2.60 12.39
C SER A 208 -3.66 2.70 10.87
N ILE A 209 -2.45 2.61 10.30
CA ILE A 209 -2.22 2.32 8.88
C ILE A 209 -1.83 0.85 8.76
N ILE A 210 -2.57 0.12 7.92
CA ILE A 210 -2.41 -1.32 7.72
C ILE A 210 -1.95 -1.57 6.28
N ILE A 211 -0.89 -2.37 6.13
CA ILE A 211 -0.41 -2.84 4.82
C ILE A 211 -0.58 -4.35 4.77
N GLY A 212 -1.09 -4.88 3.67
CA GLY A 212 -1.28 -6.32 3.53
C GLY A 212 -0.94 -6.83 2.14
N GLY A 213 -0.29 -8.00 2.09
CA GLY A 213 0.05 -8.72 0.85
C GLY A 213 -1.15 -9.40 0.20
N ASP A 214 -2.30 -8.73 0.19
CA ASP A 214 -3.56 -9.21 -0.36
C ASP A 214 -4.43 -8.03 -0.80
N SER A 215 -5.07 -8.12 -1.95
CA SER A 215 -5.87 -7.02 -2.53
C SER A 215 -7.12 -6.68 -1.70
N HIS A 216 -7.62 -7.63 -0.90
CA HIS A 216 -8.76 -7.45 0.00
C HIS A 216 -8.34 -6.99 1.41
N THR A 217 -7.10 -6.53 1.59
CA THR A 217 -6.67 -5.88 2.83
C THR A 217 -7.44 -4.58 3.04
N ARG A 218 -8.61 -4.70 3.66
CA ARG A 218 -9.63 -3.68 3.89
C ARG A 218 -10.18 -3.88 5.30
N MET A 219 -9.50 -3.33 6.30
CA MET A 219 -9.83 -3.55 7.70
C MET A 219 -10.99 -2.66 8.15
N SER A 220 -11.71 -3.12 9.16
CA SER A 220 -12.85 -2.43 9.77
C SER A 220 -12.44 -1.19 10.58
N LYS A 221 -11.18 -1.11 11.01
CA LYS A 221 -10.58 0.01 11.73
C LYS A 221 -9.35 0.54 11.02
N GLY A 222 -9.05 1.81 11.23
CA GLY A 222 -7.92 2.48 10.59
C GLY A 222 -8.12 2.64 9.08
N VAL A 223 -7.00 2.70 8.36
CA VAL A 223 -6.97 2.69 6.89
C VAL A 223 -6.03 1.61 6.39
N ALA A 224 -6.52 0.80 5.45
CA ALA A 224 -5.82 -0.40 5.00
C ALA A 224 -5.58 -0.38 3.48
N PHE A 225 -4.38 -0.84 3.09
CA PHE A 225 -3.94 -0.90 1.71
C PHE A 225 -3.39 -2.29 1.38
N GLY A 226 -4.00 -2.93 0.38
CA GLY A 226 -3.39 -4.06 -0.29
C GLY A 226 -2.16 -3.60 -1.07
N ALA A 227 -1.06 -4.33 -0.97
CA ALA A 227 0.20 -4.01 -1.61
C ALA A 227 0.91 -5.26 -2.14
N ASP A 228 1.87 -5.05 -3.04
CA ASP A 228 2.76 -6.10 -3.53
C ASP A 228 3.74 -6.58 -2.43
N SER A 229 4.35 -7.75 -2.66
CA SER A 229 5.29 -8.38 -1.73
C SER A 229 6.48 -7.50 -1.36
N GLY A 230 6.99 -6.69 -2.28
CA GLY A 230 8.13 -5.80 -2.02
C GLY A 230 7.75 -4.65 -1.09
N THR A 231 6.56 -4.06 -1.29
CA THR A 231 6.00 -3.05 -0.38
C THR A 231 5.69 -3.63 1.00
N VAL A 232 5.15 -4.84 1.08
CA VAL A 232 4.89 -5.54 2.35
C VAL A 232 6.20 -5.83 3.08
N ALA A 233 7.21 -6.34 2.37
CA ALA A 233 8.51 -6.63 2.94
C ALA A 233 9.21 -5.35 3.44
N LEU A 234 9.13 -4.25 2.68
CA LEU A 234 9.61 -2.93 3.13
C LEU A 234 8.89 -2.47 4.40
N ALA A 235 7.56 -2.62 4.44
CA ALA A 235 6.78 -2.28 5.61
C ALA A 235 7.23 -3.12 6.82
N LEU A 236 7.37 -4.44 6.69
CA LEU A 236 7.87 -5.33 7.74
C LEU A 236 9.29 -4.95 8.22
N ALA A 237 10.21 -4.69 7.29
CA ALA A 237 11.61 -4.40 7.61
C ALA A 237 11.81 -3.00 8.20
N THR A 238 10.99 -2.02 7.80
CA THR A 238 11.19 -0.61 8.17
C THR A 238 10.14 -0.06 9.13
N GLY A 239 8.97 -0.68 9.22
CA GLY A 239 7.79 -0.16 9.91
C GLY A 239 7.19 1.08 9.25
N GLU A 240 7.51 1.31 7.98
CA GLU A 240 7.16 2.53 7.25
C GLU A 240 6.76 2.21 5.81
N ALA A 241 5.93 3.08 5.21
CA ALA A 241 5.60 3.00 3.79
C ALA A 241 5.54 4.39 3.17
N SER A 242 5.91 4.51 1.89
CA SER A 242 5.82 5.77 1.14
C SER A 242 4.70 5.69 0.12
N MET A 243 3.68 6.52 0.26
CA MET A 243 2.48 6.45 -0.58
C MET A 243 1.78 7.81 -0.71
N PRO A 244 0.97 8.01 -1.77
CA PRO A 244 0.13 9.19 -1.85
C PRO A 244 -1.01 9.14 -0.83
N ILE A 245 -1.35 10.28 -0.25
CA ILE A 245 -2.62 10.44 0.47
C ILE A 245 -3.74 10.39 -0.58
N PRO A 246 -4.65 9.41 -0.53
CA PRO A 246 -5.66 9.25 -1.56
C PRO A 246 -6.75 10.31 -1.44
N GLU A 247 -7.37 10.65 -2.58
CA GLU A 247 -8.65 11.35 -2.57
C GLU A 247 -9.74 10.45 -1.98
N SER A 248 -10.74 11.06 -1.36
CA SER A 248 -11.82 10.34 -0.68
C SER A 248 -13.16 10.59 -1.35
N VAL A 249 -13.92 9.51 -1.57
CA VAL A 249 -15.33 9.58 -1.97
C VAL A 249 -16.19 9.31 -0.74
N LYS A 250 -17.05 10.27 -0.38
CA LYS A 250 -17.97 10.11 0.75
C LYS A 250 -19.23 9.38 0.30
N VAL A 251 -19.48 8.22 0.89
CA VAL A 251 -20.76 7.49 0.79
C VAL A 251 -21.54 7.74 2.08
N THR A 252 -22.83 8.06 1.96
CA THR A 252 -23.70 8.33 3.11
C THR A 252 -25.00 7.56 2.95
N PHE A 253 -25.25 6.63 3.87
CA PHE A 253 -26.51 5.88 3.95
C PHE A 253 -27.52 6.65 4.81
N LYS A 254 -28.79 6.66 4.40
CA LYS A 254 -29.90 7.30 5.12
C LYS A 254 -31.12 6.38 5.07
N GLY A 255 -31.86 6.31 6.17
CA GLY A 255 -33.05 5.45 6.31
C GLY A 255 -32.79 4.23 7.19
N ASN A 256 -33.75 3.29 7.17
CA ASN A 256 -33.69 2.03 7.94
C ASN A 256 -33.57 0.83 6.99
N MET A 257 -32.76 -0.16 7.37
CA MET A 257 -32.64 -1.43 6.64
C MET A 257 -33.97 -2.19 6.72
N GLN A 258 -34.43 -2.73 5.59
CA GLN A 258 -35.67 -3.53 5.55
C GLN A 258 -35.41 -4.92 6.14
N ASP A 259 -36.44 -5.55 6.69
CA ASP A 259 -36.32 -6.84 7.41
C ASP A 259 -35.81 -7.99 6.54
N HIS A 260 -35.93 -7.90 5.22
CA HIS A 260 -35.48 -8.91 4.26
C HIS A 260 -34.09 -8.61 3.67
N MET A 261 -33.43 -7.53 4.10
CA MET A 261 -32.12 -7.10 3.60
C MET A 261 -31.01 -7.39 4.60
N ASP A 262 -29.80 -7.61 4.08
CA ASP A 262 -28.58 -7.64 4.86
C ASP A 262 -27.56 -6.57 4.41
N PHE A 263 -26.39 -6.54 5.05
CA PHE A 263 -25.35 -5.56 4.72
C PHE A 263 -24.72 -5.80 3.33
N ARG A 264 -24.78 -7.02 2.80
CA ARG A 264 -24.31 -7.33 1.45
C ARG A 264 -25.16 -6.61 0.40
N ASP A 265 -26.47 -6.52 0.63
CA ASP A 265 -27.37 -5.74 -0.24
C ASP A 265 -26.97 -4.26 -0.27
N VAL A 266 -26.60 -3.69 0.87
CA VAL A 266 -26.12 -2.30 0.99
C VAL A 266 -24.82 -2.08 0.20
N VAL A 267 -23.88 -3.03 0.29
CA VAL A 267 -22.62 -3.00 -0.47
C VAL A 267 -22.89 -3.06 -1.99
N HIS A 268 -23.71 -4.00 -2.44
CA HIS A 268 -24.06 -4.11 -3.86
C HIS A 268 -24.85 -2.88 -4.37
N ALA A 269 -25.76 -2.34 -3.56
CA ALA A 269 -26.52 -1.13 -3.90
C ALA A 269 -25.61 0.08 -4.11
N THR A 270 -24.52 0.19 -3.36
CA THR A 270 -23.51 1.24 -3.55
C THR A 270 -22.90 1.16 -4.95
N GLN A 271 -22.48 -0.03 -5.39
CA GLN A 271 -21.94 -0.25 -6.73
C GLN A 271 -22.98 0.06 -7.83
N ALA A 272 -24.21 -0.42 -7.67
CA ALA A 272 -25.29 -0.19 -8.61
C ALA A 272 -25.62 1.31 -8.78
N GLN A 273 -25.67 2.07 -7.68
CA GLN A 273 -25.92 3.52 -7.74
C GLN A 273 -24.77 4.29 -8.39
N MET A 274 -23.53 3.91 -8.12
CA MET A 274 -22.36 4.51 -8.75
C MET A 274 -22.39 4.34 -10.27
N LEU A 275 -22.66 3.12 -10.74
CA LEU A 275 -22.84 2.85 -12.16
C LEU A 275 -23.94 3.74 -12.74
N LYS A 276 -25.16 3.70 -12.20
CA LYS A 276 -26.28 4.50 -12.73
C LYS A 276 -25.94 6.00 -12.86
N ARG A 277 -25.22 6.59 -11.91
CA ARG A 277 -24.78 7.99 -11.98
C ARG A 277 -23.72 8.25 -13.05
N ILE A 278 -22.78 7.33 -13.25
CA ILE A 278 -21.74 7.44 -14.29
C ILE A 278 -22.40 7.35 -15.68
N TRP A 279 -23.22 6.33 -15.90
CA TRP A 279 -23.99 6.17 -17.14
C TRP A 279 -24.89 7.40 -17.41
N TRP A 280 -25.54 7.95 -16.39
CA TRP A 280 -26.36 9.16 -16.53
C TRP A 280 -25.55 10.41 -16.89
N ARG A 281 -24.34 10.58 -16.32
CA ARG A 281 -23.46 11.71 -16.66
C ARG A 281 -22.92 11.60 -18.09
N GLU A 282 -22.55 10.41 -18.54
CA GLU A 282 -22.05 10.22 -19.92
C GLU A 282 -23.14 10.34 -20.99
N CYS A 283 -24.40 10.00 -20.68
CA CYS A 283 -25.54 10.22 -21.58
C CYS A 283 -25.95 11.69 -21.73
N ILE A 284 -25.60 12.57 -20.78
CA ILE A 284 -25.89 14.01 -20.85
C ILE A 284 -24.71 14.79 -21.46
N SER A 285 -23.51 14.21 -21.48
CA SER A 285 -22.30 14.83 -22.06
C SER A 285 -21.96 14.33 -23.47
N ARG A 286 -22.86 13.60 -24.14
CA ARG A 286 -22.81 13.26 -25.57
C ARG A 286 -23.99 13.91 -26.26
#